data_AF-A0A351LBI4-F1
#
_entry.id   AF-A0A351LBI4-F1
#
_cell.length_a   1.000
_cell.length_b   1.000
_cell.length_c   1.000
_cell.angle_alpha   90.00
_cell.angle_beta   90.00
_cell.angle_gamma   90.00
#
_symmetry.space_group_name_H-M   'P 1'
#
loop_
_entity.id
_entity.type
_entity.pdbx_description
1 polymer ?
#
loop_
_entity_poly.entity_id
_entity_poly.type
_entity_poly.pdbx_seq_one_letter_code
_entity_poly.pdbx_strand_id
1 'polypeptide(L)' 'MDSIFSSFQARIELGIKNNIPVECRLIMLGEIIYATEREDLTPKQARELEALLKLADIVRNYAAVREQAIFGELV' A
#
# COMPACT_ATOMS: atom_id res chain seq x y z
N MET A 1 -6.72 -16.72 14.69
CA MET A 1 -7.16 -15.35 14.37
C MET A 1 -6.10 -14.83 13.40
N ASP A 2 -6.40 -14.75 12.11
CA ASP A 2 -5.42 -14.24 11.15
C ASP A 2 -5.12 -12.78 11.50
N SER A 3 -3.84 -12.44 11.59
CA SER A 3 -3.44 -11.05 11.84
C SER A 3 -3.94 -10.15 10.70
N ILE A 4 -4.28 -8.90 10.99
CA ILE A 4 -4.70 -7.91 9.98
C ILE A 4 -3.68 -7.86 8.83
N PHE A 5 -2.39 -7.94 9.15
CA PHE A 5 -1.30 -8.07 8.19
C PHE A 5 -1.47 -9.26 7.23
N SER A 6 -1.72 -10.47 7.75
CA SER A 6 -1.94 -11.68 6.93
C SER A 6 -3.14 -11.53 6.00
N SER A 7 -4.21 -10.87 6.45
CA SER A 7 -5.39 -10.60 5.63
C SER A 7 -5.08 -9.66 4.45
N PHE A 8 -4.36 -8.57 4.71
CA PHE A 8 -3.89 -7.67 3.66
C PHE A 8 -2.98 -8.39 2.67
N GLN A 9 -1.99 -9.13 3.17
CA GLN A 9 -1.04 -9.85 2.34
C GLN A 9 -1.77 -10.78 1.35
N ALA A 10 -2.70 -11.61 1.84
CA ALA A 10 -3.46 -12.52 0.99
C ALA A 10 -4.29 -11.79 -0.08
N ARG A 11 -4.90 -10.64 0.25
CA ARG A 11 -5.66 -9.83 -0.70
C ARG A 11 -4.77 -9.20 -1.78
N ILE A 12 -3.60 -8.70 -1.39
CA ILE A 12 -2.64 -8.11 -2.33
C ILE A 12 -2.14 -9.19 -3.28
N GLU A 13 -1.70 -10.34 -2.76
CA GLU A 13 -1.20 -11.46 -3.56
C GLU A 13 -2.26 -11.96 -4.57
N LEU A 14 -3.52 -12.10 -4.12
CA LEU A 14 -4.63 -12.45 -5.00
C LEU A 14 -4.87 -11.38 -6.09
N GLY A 15 -4.82 -10.10 -5.71
CA GLY A 15 -4.96 -8.98 -6.65
C GLY A 15 -3.88 -8.98 -7.71
N ILE A 16 -2.61 -9.13 -7.31
CA ILE A 16 -1.47 -9.21 -8.22
C ILE A 16 -1.62 -10.41 -9.16
N LYS A 17 -1.98 -11.59 -8.63
CA LYS A 17 -2.22 -12.80 -9.43
C LYS A 17 -3.31 -12.59 -10.49
N ASN A 18 -4.33 -11.80 -10.17
CA ASN A 18 -5.44 -11.49 -11.07
C ASN A 18 -5.17 -10.27 -11.97
N ASN A 19 -3.95 -9.72 -11.98
CA ASN A 19 -3.58 -8.53 -12.74
C ASN A 19 -4.52 -7.33 -12.52
N ILE A 20 -4.87 -7.05 -11.25
CA ILE A 20 -5.74 -5.91 -10.96
C ILE A 20 -5.15 -4.59 -11.48
N PRO A 21 -6.01 -3.63 -11.89
CA PRO A 21 -5.59 -2.31 -12.32
C PRO A 21 -4.76 -1.58 -11.27
N VAL A 22 -3.92 -0.62 -11.70
CA VAL A 22 -3.05 0.15 -10.81
C VAL A 22 -3.85 0.96 -9.81
N GLU A 23 -5.02 1.45 -10.20
CA GLU A 23 -5.96 2.21 -9.38
C GLU A 23 -6.41 1.37 -8.19
N CYS A 24 -6.71 0.09 -8.40
CA CYS A 24 -7.08 -0.82 -7.31
C CYS A 24 -5.92 -1.02 -6.33
N ARG A 25 -4.67 -1.04 -6.80
CA ARG A 25 -3.48 -1.13 -5.94
C ARG A 25 -3.28 0.14 -5.12
N LEU A 26 -3.55 1.31 -5.71
CA LEU A 26 -3.50 2.59 -5.00
C LEU A 26 -4.60 2.67 -3.92
N ILE A 27 -5.80 2.16 -4.18
CA ILE A 27 -6.86 2.04 -3.17
C ILE A 27 -6.39 1.14 -2.01
N MET A 28 -5.79 -0.02 -2.31
CA MET A 28 -5.23 -0.90 -1.28
C MET A 28 -4.13 -0.21 -0.46
N LEU A 29 -3.29 0.62 -1.07
CA LEU A 29 -2.30 1.43 -0.35
C LEU A 29 -2.97 2.38 0.66
N GLY A 30 -4.05 3.05 0.26
CA GLY A 30 -4.83 3.92 1.15
C GLY A 30 -5.38 3.16 2.37
N GLU A 31 -5.92 1.96 2.16
CA GLU A 31 -6.40 1.10 3.25
C GLU A 31 -5.27 0.67 4.21
N ILE A 32 -4.07 0.38 3.69
CA ILE A 32 -2.90 0.07 4.51
C ILE A 32 -2.48 1.28 5.35
N ILE A 33 -2.46 2.48 4.77
CA ILE A 33 -2.14 3.71 5.49
C ILE A 33 -3.14 3.95 6.62
N TYR A 34 -4.44 3.83 6.32
CA TYR A 34 -5.50 3.99 7.31
C TYR A 34 -5.41 2.97 8.47
N ALA A 35 -5.11 1.70 8.16
CA ALA A 35 -4.87 0.69 9.19
C ALA A 35 -3.62 1.00 10.04
N THR A 36 -2.61 1.64 9.45
CA THR A 36 -1.40 2.06 10.19
C THR A 36 -1.73 3.20 11.16
N GLU A 37 -2.53 4.19 10.74
CA GLU A 37 -2.97 5.30 11.60
C GLU A 37 -3.84 4.84 12.77
N ARG A 38 -4.57 3.74 12.59
CA ARG A 38 -5.38 3.10 13.64
C ARG A 38 -4.57 2.19 14.57
N GLU A 39 -3.26 2.10 14.37
CA GLU A 39 -2.37 1.17 15.10
C GLU A 39 -2.70 -0.32 14.87
N ASP A 40 -3.53 -0.64 13.87
CA ASP A 40 -3.87 -2.01 13.46
C ASP A 40 -2.67 -2.67 12.74
N LEU A 41 -1.76 -1.86 12.19
CA LEU A 41 -0.48 -2.26 11.58
C LEU A 41 0.66 -1.41 12.16
N THR A 42 1.81 -2.05 12.40
CA THR A 42 3.04 -1.30 12.65
C THR A 42 3.54 -0.64 11.36
N PRO A 43 4.31 0.47 11.45
CA PRO A 43 4.92 1.08 10.26
C PRO A 43 5.78 0.11 9.44
N LYS A 44 6.43 -0.87 10.10
CA LYS A 44 7.21 -1.90 9.42
C LYS A 44 6.31 -2.81 8.56
N GLN A 45 5.22 -3.30 9.13
CA GLN A 45 4.25 -4.13 8.41
C GLN A 45 3.62 -3.39 7.23
N ALA A 46 3.28 -2.11 7.41
CA ALA A 46 2.74 -1.27 6.35
C ALA A 46 3.72 -1.15 5.15
N ARG A 47 5.01 -0.94 5.42
CA ARG A 47 6.06 -0.90 4.38
C ARG A 47 6.23 -2.24 3.66
N GLU A 48 6.14 -3.34 4.38
CA GLU A 48 6.18 -4.69 3.78
C GLU A 48 5.00 -4.90 2.83
N LEU A 49 3.78 -4.48 3.21
CA LEU A 49 2.60 -4.57 2.35
C LEU A 49 2.67 -3.59 1.16
N GLU A 50 3.15 -2.36 1.36
CA GLU A 50 3.36 -1.37 0.29
C GLU A 50 4.30 -1.93 -0.79
N ALA A 51 5.38 -2.61 -0.39
CA ALA A 51 6.33 -3.22 -1.32
C ALA A 51 5.66 -4.31 -2.20
N LEU A 52 4.71 -5.07 -1.65
CA LEU A 52 3.98 -6.11 -2.41
C LEU A 52 3.08 -5.53 -3.51
N LEU A 53 2.63 -4.29 -3.37
CA LEU A 53 1.80 -3.63 -4.39
C LEU A 53 2.59 -3.28 -5.67
N LYS A 54 3.93 -3.27 -5.60
CA LYS A 54 4.84 -2.96 -6.72
C LYS A 54 4.54 -1.63 -7.41
N LEU A 55 4.06 -0.64 -6.64
CA LEU A 55 3.69 0.67 -7.19
C LEU A 55 4.92 1.46 -7.66
N ALA A 56 6.09 1.24 -7.05
CA ALA A 56 7.35 1.85 -7.48
C ALA A 56 7.77 1.44 -8.91
N ASP A 57 7.35 0.26 -9.37
CA ASP A 57 7.65 -0.24 -10.72
C ASP A 57 6.75 0.39 -11.78
N ILE A 58 5.64 1.02 -11.37
CA ILE A 58 4.57 1.49 -12.25
C ILE A 58 4.48 3.02 -12.24
N VAL A 59 4.58 3.62 -11.05
CA VAL A 59 4.44 5.05 -10.83
C VAL A 59 5.80 5.71 -10.95
N ARG A 60 5.96 6.56 -11.96
CA ARG A 60 7.18 7.37 -12.13
C ARG A 60 7.37 8.28 -10.92
N ASN A 61 8.59 8.33 -10.40
CA ASN A 61 8.94 9.13 -9.21
C ASN A 61 8.06 8.81 -7.99
N TYR A 62 7.73 7.54 -7.78
CA TYR A 62 6.84 7.08 -6.71
C TYR A 62 7.15 7.67 -5.33
N ALA A 63 8.43 7.82 -4.96
CA ALA A 63 8.83 8.44 -3.70
C ALA A 63 8.31 9.89 -3.56
N ALA A 64 8.46 10.71 -4.61
CA ALA A 64 7.96 12.08 -4.62
C ALA A 64 6.43 12.10 -4.54
N VAL A 65 5.73 11.28 -5.34
CA VAL A 65 4.26 11.20 -5.30
C VAL A 65 3.76 10.80 -3.91
N ARG A 66 4.45 9.87 -3.25
CA ARG A 66 4.13 9.45 -1.89
C ARG A 66 4.34 10.58 -0.88
N GLU A 67 5.43 11.33 -0.99
CA GLU A 67 5.67 12.49 -0.13
C GLU A 67 4.60 13.57 -0.34
N GLN A 68 4.22 13.87 -1.58
CA GLN A 68 3.11 14.78 -1.88
C GLN A 68 1.80 14.31 -1.25
N ALA A 69 1.49 13.01 -1.32
CA ALA A 69 0.27 12.46 -0.74
C ALA A 69 0.23 12.53 0.80
N ILE A 70 1.38 12.41 1.47
CA ILE A 70 1.48 12.44 2.93
C ILE A 70 1.53 13.89 3.46
N PHE A 71 2.33 14.74 2.84
CA PHE A 71 2.62 16.08 3.34
C PHE A 71 1.80 17.19 2.65
N GLY A 72 1.17 16.90 1.50
CA GLY A 72 0.39 17.87 0.74
C GLY A 72 1.23 18.93 0.00
N GLU A 73 2.56 18.80 0.01
CA GLU A 73 3.46 19.75 -0.64
C GLU A 73 3.59 19.43 -2.13
N LEU A 74 3.59 20.45 -3.00
CA LEU A 74 3.93 20.30 -4.42
C LEU A 74 5.46 20.18 -4.55
N VAL A 75 5.93 19.09 -5.15
CA VAL A 75 7.34 18.86 -5.53
C VAL A 75 7.57 19.31 -6.97
#